data_AF-A0AAE8F347-F1
#
_entry.id   AF-A0AAE8F347-F1
#
_cell.length_a   1.000
_cell.length_b   1.000
_cell.length_c   1.000
_cell.angle_alpha   90.00
_cell.angle_beta   90.00
_cell.angle_gamma   90.00
#
_symmetry.space_group_name_H-M   'P 1'
#
loop_
_entity.id
_entity.type
_entity.pdbx_description
1 polymer ?
#
loop_
_entity_poly.entity_id
_entity_poly.type
_entity_poly.pdbx_seq_one_letter_code
_entity_poly.pdbx_strand_id
1 'polypeptide(L)'
;MAKLWSVAGLLLATGLVSSPAWAGVLELDKPFKPQAAQVRTDLAEGEKYSEISQDERAKVSAALERIEAALETRPDIHVPPLEQLAAVRNDQELVTRTLTKAREDSRRICWRKRVLDLQMTTKQDMTAA
;
A
#
# COMPACT_ATOMS: atom_id res chain seq x y z
N MET A 1 18.55 -36.91 -46.79
CA MET A 1 17.20 -36.63 -46.27
C MET A 1 17.27 -36.51 -44.75
N ALA A 2 16.63 -35.46 -44.19
CA ALA A 2 16.14 -35.33 -42.80
C ALA A 2 17.18 -35.31 -41.66
N LYS A 3 17.15 -34.42 -40.66
CA LYS A 3 16.25 -33.32 -40.31
C LYS A 3 16.92 -32.51 -39.19
N LEU A 4 16.97 -31.18 -39.35
CA LEU A 4 17.30 -30.24 -38.27
C LEU A 4 16.23 -30.38 -37.17
N TRP A 5 16.64 -30.55 -35.93
CA TRP A 5 15.74 -30.43 -34.77
C TRP A 5 16.14 -29.18 -33.99
N SER A 6 15.31 -28.16 -34.19
CA SER A 6 15.36 -26.84 -33.57
C SER A 6 15.39 -26.96 -32.05
N VAL A 7 16.38 -26.32 -31.41
CA VAL A 7 16.34 -26.03 -29.98
C VAL A 7 15.37 -24.87 -29.78
N ALA A 8 14.14 -25.18 -29.37
CA ALA A 8 13.18 -24.20 -28.92
C ALA A 8 13.65 -23.66 -27.55
N GLY A 9 14.25 -22.47 -27.56
CA GLY A 9 14.59 -21.72 -26.36
C GLY A 9 13.32 -21.30 -25.63
N LEU A 10 13.06 -21.91 -24.48
CA LEU A 10 12.02 -21.49 -23.55
C LEU A 10 12.48 -20.22 -22.82
N LEU A 11 12.15 -19.06 -23.38
CA LEU A 11 12.25 -17.77 -22.70
C LEU A 11 11.09 -17.65 -21.69
N LEU A 12 11.36 -18.03 -20.44
CA LEU A 12 10.51 -17.68 -19.30
C LEU A 12 10.68 -16.18 -19.02
N ALA A 13 9.84 -15.37 -19.65
CA ALA A 13 9.63 -13.99 -19.24
C ALA A 13 8.93 -14.00 -17.87
N THR A 14 9.68 -13.82 -16.80
CA THR A 14 9.13 -13.49 -15.49
C THR A 14 8.40 -12.17 -15.60
N GLY A 15 7.06 -12.23 -15.54
CA GLY A 15 6.22 -11.05 -15.48
C GLY A 15 6.54 -10.24 -14.23
N LEU A 16 6.91 -8.97 -14.44
CA LEU A 16 6.88 -7.97 -13.39
C LEU A 16 5.40 -7.83 -12.97
N VAL A 17 5.02 -8.43 -11.86
CA VAL A 17 3.76 -8.08 -11.20
C VAL A 17 3.96 -6.67 -10.66
N SER A 18 3.54 -5.67 -11.44
CA SER A 18 3.30 -4.34 -10.91
C SER A 18 2.21 -4.48 -9.86
N SER A 19 2.60 -4.48 -8.59
CA SER A 19 1.65 -4.43 -7.49
C SER A 19 0.69 -3.28 -7.76
N PRO A 20 -0.63 -3.53 -7.82
CA PRO A 20 -1.57 -2.49 -8.16
C PRO A 20 -1.47 -1.41 -7.10
N ALA A 21 -1.04 -0.22 -7.53
CA ALA A 21 -1.06 0.97 -6.70
C ALA A 21 -2.54 1.37 -6.51
N TRP A 22 -3.24 0.68 -5.60
CA TRP A 22 -4.60 1.03 -5.24
C TRP A 22 -4.60 2.45 -4.67
N ALA A 23 -5.25 3.34 -5.43
CA ALA A 23 -5.42 4.75 -5.12
C ALA A 23 -6.68 5.03 -4.27
N GLY A 24 -7.25 4.02 -3.60
CA GLY A 24 -8.38 4.17 -2.68
C GLY A 24 -8.10 3.36 -1.42
N VAL A 25 -7.96 4.02 -0.27
CA VAL A 25 -7.38 3.43 0.94
C VAL A 25 -8.32 2.46 1.67
N LEU A 26 -9.64 2.60 1.56
CA LEU A 26 -10.61 1.63 2.06
C LEU A 26 -11.96 2.04 1.49
N GLU A 27 -12.68 1.15 0.81
CA GLU A 27 -13.98 1.43 0.18
C GLU A 27 -15.04 0.53 0.80
N LEU A 28 -16.03 1.14 1.47
CA LEU A 28 -17.10 0.42 2.20
C LEU A 28 -18.15 -0.18 1.27
N ASP A 29 -18.23 0.30 0.03
CA ASP A 29 -19.06 -0.22 -1.07
C ASP A 29 -18.44 -1.46 -1.74
N LYS A 30 -17.17 -1.75 -1.44
CA LYS A 30 -16.46 -2.96 -1.86
C LYS A 30 -16.35 -3.96 -0.70
N PRO A 31 -16.10 -5.26 -0.99
CA PRO A 31 -15.86 -6.24 0.06
C PRO A 31 -14.73 -5.80 0.99
N PHE A 32 -15.03 -5.64 2.28
CA PHE A 32 -14.09 -5.07 3.25
C PHE A 32 -12.92 -6.02 3.57
N LYS A 33 -13.23 -7.31 3.80
CA LYS A 33 -12.24 -8.34 4.18
C LYS A 33 -10.99 -8.41 3.30
N PRO A 34 -11.08 -8.49 1.95
CA PRO A 34 -9.88 -8.53 1.11
C PRO A 34 -9.07 -7.22 1.17
N GLN A 35 -9.73 -6.07 1.34
CA GLN A 35 -9.02 -4.79 1.49
C GLN A 35 -8.27 -4.73 2.82
N ALA A 36 -8.92 -5.12 3.93
CA ALA A 36 -8.30 -5.17 5.24
C ALA A 36 -7.12 -6.15 5.29
N ALA A 37 -7.25 -7.31 4.64
CA ALA A 37 -6.16 -8.28 4.50
C ALA A 37 -4.96 -7.67 3.74
N GLN A 38 -5.20 -6.99 2.62
CA GLN A 38 -4.14 -6.34 1.86
C GLN A 38 -3.42 -5.27 2.69
N VAL A 39 -4.18 -4.42 3.39
CA VAL A 39 -3.58 -3.39 4.26
C VAL A 39 -2.73 -4.03 5.35
N ARG A 40 -3.20 -5.11 6.00
CA ARG A 40 -2.42 -5.83 7.01
C ARG A 40 -1.11 -6.40 6.43
N THR A 41 -1.15 -6.97 5.23
CA THR A 41 0.04 -7.44 4.52
C THR A 41 1.01 -6.29 4.22
N ASP A 42 0.52 -5.19 3.65
CA ASP A 42 1.33 -4.01 3.34
C ASP A 42 2.00 -3.41 4.60
N LEU A 43 1.31 -3.46 5.75
CA LEU A 43 1.84 -3.05 7.04
C LEU A 43 2.89 -4.01 7.60
N ALA A 44 2.83 -5.30 7.26
CA ALA A 44 3.78 -6.31 7.71
C ALA A 44 5.06 -6.33 6.85
N GLU A 45 4.93 -6.20 5.53
CA GLU A 45 6.06 -6.15 4.60
C GLU A 45 6.93 -4.90 4.81
N GLY A 46 6.33 -3.81 5.30
CA GLY A 46 7.06 -2.64 5.74
C GLY A 46 7.61 -1.74 4.62
N GLU A 47 7.66 -2.18 3.36
CA GLU A 47 8.18 -1.34 2.25
C GLU A 47 7.25 -0.19 1.88
N LYS A 48 5.94 -0.46 1.70
CA LYS A 48 4.98 0.52 1.16
C LYS A 48 4.66 1.67 2.13
N TYR A 49 4.79 1.40 3.42
CA TYR A 49 4.55 2.35 4.50
C TYR A 49 5.75 2.33 5.44
N SER A 50 6.98 2.36 4.95
CA SER A 50 8.18 2.28 5.80
C SER A 50 8.30 3.43 6.81
N GLU A 51 7.61 4.53 6.52
CA GLU A 51 7.63 5.81 7.21
C GLU A 51 6.63 5.89 8.38
N ILE A 52 5.69 4.94 8.50
CA ILE A 52 4.78 4.92 9.65
C ILE A 52 5.44 4.30 10.87
N SER A 53 5.20 4.92 12.02
CA SER A 53 5.62 4.43 13.33
C SER A 53 4.88 3.14 13.73
N GLN A 54 5.44 2.40 14.68
CA GLN A 54 4.79 1.22 15.26
C GLN A 54 3.43 1.58 15.90
N ASP A 55 3.33 2.74 16.53
CA ASP A 55 2.07 3.24 17.11
C ASP A 55 1.02 3.51 16.04
N GLU A 56 1.41 4.07 14.89
CA GLU A 56 0.51 4.27 13.75
C GLU A 56 0.08 2.94 13.15
N ARG A 57 0.98 1.94 13.04
CA ARG A 57 0.61 0.57 12.61
C ARG A 57 -0.43 -0.03 13.55
N ALA A 58 -0.22 0.06 14.85
CA ALA A 58 -1.14 -0.47 15.86
C ALA A 58 -2.52 0.21 15.77
N LYS A 59 -2.56 1.53 15.57
CA LYS A 59 -3.82 2.29 15.39
C LYS A 59 -4.58 1.85 14.14
N VAL A 60 -3.88 1.65 13.02
CA VAL A 60 -4.49 1.18 11.77
C VAL A 60 -5.02 -0.24 11.94
N SER A 61 -4.22 -1.16 12.51
CA SER A 61 -4.66 -2.55 12.76
C SER A 61 -5.90 -2.61 13.65
N ALA A 62 -5.91 -1.84 14.76
CA ALA A 62 -7.05 -1.78 15.66
C ALA A 62 -8.30 -1.17 15.00
N ALA A 63 -8.13 -0.18 14.11
CA ALA A 63 -9.25 0.37 13.35
C ALA A 63 -9.83 -0.65 12.36
N LEU A 64 -8.98 -1.42 11.66
CA LEU A 64 -9.43 -2.48 10.77
C LEU A 64 -10.22 -3.57 11.52
N GLU A 65 -9.76 -3.96 12.71
CA GLU A 65 -10.46 -4.92 13.57
C GLU A 65 -11.84 -4.40 14.02
N ARG A 66 -11.94 -3.12 14.42
CA ARG A 66 -13.23 -2.51 14.81
C ARG A 66 -14.22 -2.46 13.65
N ILE A 67 -13.76 -2.09 12.45
CA ILE A 67 -14.61 -2.07 11.25
C ILE A 67 -15.06 -3.50 10.92
N GLU A 68 -14.15 -4.47 10.95
CA GLU A 68 -14.47 -5.88 10.69
C GLU A 68 -15.54 -6.39 11.67
N ALA A 69 -15.37 -6.16 12.97
CA ALA A 69 -16.35 -6.53 13.99
C ALA A 69 -17.71 -5.85 13.76
N ALA A 70 -17.71 -4.56 13.40
CA ALA A 70 -18.93 -3.81 13.13
C ALA A 70 -19.69 -4.36 11.90
N LEU A 71 -18.97 -4.82 10.88
CA LEU A 71 -19.55 -5.42 9.67
C LEU A 71 -19.99 -6.89 9.89
N GLU A 72 -19.27 -7.66 10.70
CA GLU A 72 -19.61 -9.06 11.02
C GLU A 72 -20.84 -9.19 11.93
N THR A 73 -21.14 -8.17 12.73
CA THR A 73 -22.28 -8.19 13.65
C THR A 73 -23.63 -8.34 12.92
N ARG A 74 -23.70 -8.08 11.60
CA ARG A 74 -24.94 -8.21 10.80
C ARG A 74 -24.68 -8.63 9.35
N PRO A 75 -24.58 -9.94 9.04
CA PRO A 75 -24.50 -10.41 7.65
C PRO A 75 -25.76 -10.11 6.81
N ASP A 76 -26.93 -9.91 7.46
CA ASP A 76 -28.23 -9.82 6.79
C ASP A 76 -28.81 -8.40 6.66
N ILE A 77 -28.18 -7.39 7.28
CA ILE A 77 -28.65 -6.00 7.18
C ILE A 77 -27.67 -5.23 6.31
N HIS A 78 -28.12 -4.89 5.10
CA HIS A 78 -27.37 -4.14 4.09
C HIS A 78 -26.89 -2.75 4.55
N VAL A 79 -27.35 -2.26 5.71
CA VAL A 79 -27.04 -0.93 6.24
C VAL A 79 -26.87 -0.99 7.77
N PRO A 80 -25.67 -0.70 8.32
CA PRO A 80 -25.50 -0.60 9.77
C PRO A 80 -26.34 0.55 10.36
N PRO A 81 -26.80 0.46 11.63
CA PRO A 81 -27.43 1.57 12.33
C PRO A 81 -26.60 2.86 12.20
N LEU A 82 -27.25 4.02 12.14
CA LEU A 82 -26.58 5.30 11.82
C LEU A 82 -25.36 5.58 12.72
N GLU A 83 -25.43 5.24 14.00
CA GLU A 83 -24.30 5.37 14.94
C GLU A 83 -23.14 4.42 14.62
N GLN A 84 -23.45 3.17 14.26
CA GLN A 84 -22.46 2.18 13.87
C GLN A 84 -21.82 2.54 12.52
N LEU A 85 -22.59 3.13 11.61
CA LEU A 85 -22.08 3.69 10.36
C LEU A 85 -21.12 4.87 10.60
N ALA A 86 -21.44 5.75 11.56
CA ALA A 86 -20.56 6.86 11.94
C ALA A 86 -19.23 6.34 12.51
N ALA A 87 -19.27 5.35 13.41
CA ALA A 87 -18.06 4.73 13.96
C ALA A 87 -17.20 4.08 12.85
N VAL A 88 -17.82 3.32 11.95
CA VAL A 88 -17.12 2.70 10.80
C VAL A 88 -16.50 3.76 9.89
N ARG A 89 -17.20 4.85 9.59
CA ARG A 89 -16.67 5.97 8.78
C ARG A 89 -15.50 6.69 9.46
N ASN A 90 -15.58 6.87 10.78
CA ASN A 90 -14.48 7.48 11.54
C ASN A 90 -13.23 6.59 11.49
N ASP A 91 -13.39 5.28 11.66
CA ASP A 91 -12.28 4.33 11.56
C ASP A 91 -11.72 4.27 10.12
N GLN A 92 -12.59 4.32 9.10
CA GLN A 92 -12.18 4.42 7.70
C GLN A 92 -11.35 5.68 7.42
N GLU A 93 -11.77 6.83 7.95
CA GLU A 93 -11.03 8.10 7.80
C GLU A 93 -9.68 8.04 8.49
N LEU A 94 -9.60 7.43 9.69
CA LEU A 94 -8.34 7.25 10.41
C LEU A 94 -7.34 6.43 9.59
N VAL A 95 -7.78 5.29 9.04
CA VAL A 95 -6.95 4.45 8.18
C VAL A 95 -6.51 5.24 6.94
N THR A 96 -7.46 5.92 6.29
CA THR A 96 -7.22 6.72 5.08
C THR A 96 -6.19 7.82 5.27
N ARG A 97 -6.35 8.63 6.32
CA ARG A 97 -5.43 9.72 6.64
C ARG A 97 -4.03 9.21 6.95
N THR A 98 -3.93 8.15 7.74
CA THR A 98 -2.63 7.60 8.17
C THR A 98 -1.84 7.06 6.98
N LEU A 99 -2.47 6.24 6.12
CA LEU A 99 -1.80 5.64 4.97
C LEU A 99 -1.53 6.66 3.84
N THR A 100 -2.40 7.66 3.67
CA THR A 100 -2.16 8.77 2.74
C THR A 100 -0.94 9.58 3.18
N LYS A 101 -0.87 9.96 4.45
CA LYS A 101 0.27 10.69 5.01
C LYS A 101 1.57 9.90 4.84
N ALA A 102 1.57 8.61 5.14
CA ALA A 102 2.72 7.73 4.93
C ALA A 102 3.24 7.76 3.50
N ARG A 103 2.32 7.66 2.53
CA ARG A 103 2.65 7.75 1.10
C ARG A 103 3.26 9.09 0.72
N GLU A 104 2.73 10.19 1.26
CA GLU A 104 3.27 11.53 1.03
C GLU A 104 4.68 11.69 1.62
N ASP A 105 4.92 11.19 2.83
CA ASP A 105 6.22 11.23 3.48
C ASP A 105 7.27 10.41 2.70
N SER A 106 6.89 9.23 2.20
CA SER A 106 7.76 8.43 1.33
C SER A 106 8.15 9.16 0.05
N ARG A 107 7.18 9.82 -0.61
CA ARG A 107 7.45 10.64 -1.81
C ARG A 107 8.41 11.79 -1.52
N ARG A 108 8.27 12.46 -0.37
CA ARG A 108 9.16 13.55 0.05
C ARG A 108 10.58 13.06 0.31
N ILE A 109 10.74 11.91 0.96
CA ILE A 109 12.05 11.30 1.22
C ILE A 109 12.72 10.92 -0.11
N CYS A 110 12.00 10.25 -1.01
CA CYS A 110 12.49 9.90 -2.34
C CYS A 110 12.95 11.14 -3.13
N TRP A 111 12.16 12.22 -3.09
CA TRP A 111 12.54 13.48 -3.73
C TRP A 111 13.79 14.11 -3.10
N ARG A 112 13.86 14.16 -1.76
CA ARG A 112 15.02 14.68 -1.03
C ARG A 112 16.29 13.90 -1.38
N LYS A 113 16.22 12.57 -1.43
CA LYS A 113 17.34 11.71 -1.83
C LYS A 113 17.84 12.05 -3.23
N ARG A 114 16.94 12.25 -4.19
CA ARG A 114 17.29 12.63 -5.57
C ARG A 114 17.98 14.00 -5.64
N VAL A 115 17.46 15.00 -4.91
CA VAL A 115 18.07 16.35 -4.89
C VAL A 115 19.47 16.29 -4.27
N LEU A 116 19.64 15.54 -3.19
CA LEU A 116 20.96 15.36 -2.58
C LEU A 116 21.95 14.67 -3.53
N ASP A 117 21.52 13.62 -4.22
CA ASP A 117 22.35 12.90 -5.19
C ASP A 117 22.82 13.82 -6.34
N LEU A 118 21.89 14.61 -6.91
CA LEU A 118 22.20 15.63 -7.92
C LEU A 118 23.17 16.72 -7.40
N GLN A 119 23.08 17.08 -6.13
CA GLN A 119 24.00 18.05 -5.52
C GLN A 119 25.41 17.48 -5.29
N MET A 120 25.54 16.17 -5.10
CA MET A 120 26.84 15.53 -4.93
C MET A 120 27.56 15.36 -6.28
N THR A 121 26.83 14.97 -7.33
CA THR A 121 27.40 14.85 -8.69
C THR A 121 27.91 16.20 -9.23
N THR A 122 27.12 17.27 -9.09
CA THR A 122 27.54 18.62 -9.51
C THR A 122 28.80 19.12 -8.80
N LYS A 123 28.99 18.79 -7.52
CA LYS A 123 30.23 19.13 -6.79
C LYS A 123 31.44 18.34 -7.26
N GLN A 124 31.26 17.07 -7.64
CA GLN A 124 32.37 16.24 -8.15
C GLN A 124 32.90 16.80 -9.48
N ASP A 125 32.03 17.21 -10.39
CA ASP A 125 32.41 17.79 -11.68
C ASP A 125 33.15 19.14 -11.51
N MET A 126 32.79 19.93 -10.50
CA MET A 126 33.48 21.19 -10.19
C MET A 126 34.84 21.01 -9.49
N THR A 127 35.10 19.86 -8.88
CA THR A 127 36.35 19.60 -8.14
C THR A 127 37.43 18.92 -9.00
N ALA A 128 37.06 18.44 -10.19
CA ALA A 128 37.99 17.79 -11.13
C ALA A 128 38.53 18.72 -12.23
N ALA A 129 38.32 20.04 -12.12
CA ALA A 129 38.75 21.06 -13.08
C ALA A 129 39.95 21.88 -12.56
#